data_AF-A0A2Z6AK48-F1
#
_entry.id   AF-A0A2Z6AK48-F1
#
_cell.length_a   1.000
_cell.length_b   1.000
_cell.length_c   1.000
_cell.angle_alpha   90.00
_cell.angle_beta   90.00
_cell.angle_gamma   90.00
#
_symmetry.space_group_name_H-M   'P 1'
#
loop_
_entity.id
_entity.type
_entity.pdbx_description
1 polymer ?
#
loop_
_entity_poly.entity_id
_entity_poly.type
_entity_poly.pdbx_seq_one_letter_code
_entity_poly.pdbx_strand_id
1 'polypeptide(L)'
;MTHPYLRRGQAWVFALRTLMGYPPYEPARHTMSLCTSGPRDFEDVVHLTELAAQMQRDILHLTFQELESPEPCLVSLVVHQPLSIEWMPGCQLYTASERTPVELLQGGRRWRIDERNQLVSDKLPPRHLLARGEQMAWDRWRKMAADMNGLDLAGNSFVPAGQPLADAIPVEAISVTS
;
A
#
# COMPACT_ATOMS: atom_id res chain seq x y z
N MET A 1 -6.64 2.56 -24.57
CA MET A 1 -6.14 3.47 -23.52
C MET A 1 -6.13 2.70 -22.20
N THR A 2 -5.20 2.96 -21.29
CA THR A 2 -5.23 2.42 -19.93
C THR A 2 -6.27 3.16 -19.09
N HIS A 3 -7.01 2.46 -18.21
CA HIS A 3 -8.06 3.08 -17.39
C HIS A 3 -7.46 4.10 -16.40
N PRO A 4 -8.09 5.28 -16.17
CA PRO A 4 -7.59 6.30 -15.23
C PRO A 4 -7.30 5.78 -13.81
N TYR A 5 -8.04 4.76 -13.39
CA TYR A 5 -7.82 4.01 -12.16
C TYR A 5 -6.35 3.61 -11.94
N LEU A 6 -5.65 3.13 -12.97
CA LEU A 6 -4.28 2.64 -12.83
C LEU A 6 -3.32 3.77 -12.45
N ARG A 7 -3.43 4.92 -13.10
CA ARG A 7 -2.62 6.12 -12.78
C ARG A 7 -2.95 6.67 -11.40
N ARG A 8 -4.23 6.71 -11.05
CA ARG A 8 -4.69 7.14 -9.72
C ARG A 8 -4.18 6.21 -8.62
N GLY A 9 -4.30 4.90 -8.80
CA GLY A 9 -3.78 3.90 -7.86
C GLY A 9 -2.27 4.03 -7.66
N GLN A 10 -1.51 4.20 -8.75
CA GLN A 10 -0.06 4.45 -8.69
C GLN A 10 0.28 5.70 -7.89
N ALA A 11 -0.40 6.83 -8.13
CA ALA A 11 -0.16 8.07 -7.41
C ALA A 11 -0.39 7.91 -5.89
N TRP A 12 -1.51 7.28 -5.50
CA TRP A 12 -1.82 7.03 -4.08
C TRP A 12 -0.83 6.09 -3.40
N VAL A 13 -0.45 5.00 -4.08
CA VAL A 13 0.56 4.04 -3.58
C VAL A 13 1.91 4.72 -3.40
N PHE A 14 2.37 5.45 -4.40
CA PHE A 14 3.69 6.07 -4.38
C PHE A 14 3.76 7.23 -3.36
N ALA A 15 2.66 7.95 -3.19
CA ALA A 15 2.53 8.97 -2.16
C ALA A 15 2.66 8.36 -0.75
N LEU A 16 1.97 7.26 -0.47
CA LEU A 16 2.08 6.60 0.84
C LEU A 16 3.48 6.03 1.07
N ARG A 17 4.05 5.36 0.06
CA ARG A 17 5.43 4.85 0.08
C ARG A 17 6.41 5.94 0.50
N THR A 18 6.32 7.09 -0.17
CA THR A 18 7.18 8.25 0.08
C THR A 18 6.98 8.81 1.49
N LEU A 19 5.73 8.97 1.92
CA LEU A 19 5.40 9.49 3.24
C LEU A 19 5.82 8.55 4.37
N MET A 20 5.79 7.24 4.16
CA MET A 20 6.30 6.24 5.10
C MET A 20 7.84 6.21 5.17
N GLY A 21 8.53 6.97 4.31
CA GLY A 21 9.99 7.02 4.24
C GLY A 21 10.61 5.83 3.52
N TYR A 22 9.80 5.05 2.77
CA TYR A 22 10.34 3.95 1.97
C TYR A 22 10.96 4.51 0.67
N PRO A 23 12.15 4.04 0.25
CA PRO A 23 12.86 4.61 -0.89
C PRO A 23 12.03 4.62 -2.19
N PRO A 24 12.12 5.67 -3.02
CA PRO A 24 11.35 5.76 -4.28
C PRO A 24 11.87 4.82 -5.38
N TYR A 25 13.04 4.22 -5.19
CA TYR A 25 13.66 3.22 -6.08
C TYR A 25 13.65 1.84 -5.43
N GLU A 26 14.09 0.79 -6.14
CA GLU A 26 14.29 -0.55 -5.57
C GLU A 26 15.55 -0.54 -4.67
N PRO A 27 15.40 -0.63 -3.33
CA PRO A 27 16.56 -0.66 -2.45
C PRO A 27 17.22 -2.05 -2.47
N ALA A 28 18.50 -2.12 -2.08
CA ALA A 28 19.23 -3.40 -1.97
C ALA A 28 18.51 -4.42 -1.06
N ARG A 29 17.74 -3.93 -0.08
CA ARG A 29 16.81 -4.73 0.73
C ARG A 29 15.38 -4.33 0.39
N HIS A 30 14.87 -4.85 -0.71
CA HIS A 30 13.49 -4.61 -1.13
C HIS A 30 12.55 -5.59 -0.43
N THR A 31 12.05 -5.20 0.74
CA THR A 31 11.28 -6.09 1.64
C THR A 31 9.78 -5.85 1.65
N MET A 32 9.33 -4.77 1.03
CA MET A 32 7.91 -4.43 0.92
C MET A 32 7.53 -4.09 -0.52
N SER A 33 6.43 -4.65 -0.97
CA SER A 33 5.73 -4.34 -2.22
C SER A 33 4.44 -3.58 -1.93
N LEU A 34 3.91 -2.89 -2.94
CA LEU A 34 2.69 -2.11 -2.80
C LEU A 34 1.74 -2.43 -3.94
N CYS A 35 0.45 -2.46 -3.68
CA CYS A 35 -0.55 -2.74 -4.69
C CYS A 35 -1.90 -2.07 -4.38
N THR A 36 -2.76 -2.03 -5.39
CA THR A 36 -4.13 -1.53 -5.27
C THR A 36 -5.12 -2.55 -5.86
N SER A 37 -6.33 -2.60 -5.32
CA SER A 37 -7.44 -3.31 -5.97
C SER A 37 -8.80 -2.71 -5.57
N GLY A 38 -9.88 -3.31 -6.07
CA GLY A 38 -11.22 -3.15 -5.49
C GLY A 38 -11.35 -3.84 -4.13
N PRO A 39 -12.55 -3.80 -3.52
CA PRO A 39 -12.87 -4.55 -2.30
C PRO A 39 -12.58 -6.03 -2.48
N ARG A 40 -12.10 -6.68 -1.42
CA ARG A 40 -11.68 -8.09 -1.44
C ARG A 40 -12.59 -8.95 -0.60
N ASP A 41 -12.92 -10.12 -1.10
CA ASP A 41 -13.51 -11.20 -0.31
C ASP A 41 -12.43 -12.13 0.28
N PHE A 42 -12.85 -13.29 0.80
CA PHE A 42 -11.92 -14.24 1.39
C PHE A 42 -10.96 -14.86 0.37
N GLU A 43 -11.43 -15.21 -0.83
CA GLU A 43 -10.60 -15.82 -1.87
C GLU A 43 -9.55 -14.81 -2.36
N ASP A 44 -9.96 -13.55 -2.50
CA ASP A 44 -9.06 -12.45 -2.85
C ASP A 44 -7.97 -12.21 -1.80
N VAL A 45 -8.28 -12.42 -0.51
CA VAL A 45 -7.31 -12.30 0.59
C VAL A 45 -6.31 -13.44 0.55
N VAL A 46 -6.76 -14.67 0.30
CA VAL A 46 -5.87 -15.84 0.12
C VAL A 46 -4.94 -15.62 -1.06
N HIS A 47 -5.46 -15.13 -2.19
CA HIS A 47 -4.65 -14.82 -3.35
C HIS A 47 -3.56 -13.77 -3.02
N LEU A 48 -3.91 -12.74 -2.24
CA LEU A 48 -2.95 -11.70 -1.88
C LEU A 48 -1.84 -12.21 -0.93
N THR A 49 -2.16 -13.13 0.00
CA THR A 49 -1.14 -13.75 0.87
C THR A 49 -0.23 -14.68 0.10
N GLU A 50 -0.75 -15.41 -0.90
CA GLU A 50 0.05 -16.22 -1.82
C GLU A 50 1.01 -15.36 -2.65
N LEU A 51 0.55 -14.20 -3.15
CA LEU A 51 1.41 -13.25 -3.85
C LEU A 51 2.53 -12.73 -2.95
N ALA A 52 2.23 -12.37 -1.71
CA ALA A 52 3.26 -11.98 -0.75
C ALA A 52 4.30 -13.11 -0.56
N ALA A 53 3.85 -14.36 -0.48
CA ALA A 53 4.72 -15.53 -0.35
C ALA A 53 5.65 -15.69 -1.57
N GLN A 54 5.08 -15.59 -2.78
CA GLN A 54 5.82 -15.71 -4.04
C GLN A 54 6.85 -14.58 -4.20
N MET A 55 6.50 -13.36 -3.78
CA MET A 55 7.37 -12.20 -3.82
C MET A 55 8.42 -12.19 -2.70
N GLN A 56 8.21 -12.98 -1.64
CA GLN A 56 9.00 -12.94 -0.40
C GLN A 56 9.10 -11.53 0.20
N ARG A 57 7.99 -10.78 0.12
CA ARG A 57 7.90 -9.37 0.52
C ARG A 57 6.58 -9.12 1.22
N ASP A 58 6.62 -8.28 2.26
CA ASP A 58 5.39 -7.75 2.84
C ASP A 58 4.64 -6.89 1.80
N ILE A 59 3.34 -6.78 1.91
CA ILE A 59 2.53 -6.00 0.97
C ILE A 59 1.75 -4.92 1.72
N LEU A 60 1.89 -3.69 1.26
CA LEU A 60 0.93 -2.63 1.55
C LEU A 60 -0.14 -2.63 0.46
N HIS A 61 -1.39 -2.81 0.85
CA HIS A 61 -2.52 -2.86 -0.07
C HIS A 61 -3.46 -1.69 0.16
N LEU A 62 -3.89 -1.06 -0.94
CA LEU A 62 -4.93 -0.03 -0.94
C LEU A 62 -6.20 -0.54 -1.63
N THR A 63 -7.33 -0.38 -0.96
CA THR A 63 -8.64 -0.66 -1.55
C THR A 63 -9.27 0.62 -2.05
N PHE A 64 -9.74 0.61 -3.30
CA PHE A 64 -10.67 1.62 -3.81
C PHE A 64 -12.06 1.00 -3.87
N GLN A 65 -13.08 1.68 -3.33
CA GLN A 65 -14.45 1.14 -3.29
C GLN A 65 -15.01 0.87 -4.70
N GLU A 66 -14.74 1.80 -5.62
CA GLU A 66 -15.17 1.77 -7.01
C GLU A 66 -14.03 2.24 -7.92
N LEU A 67 -14.10 1.92 -9.22
CA LEU A 67 -13.09 2.35 -10.21
C LEU A 67 -12.92 3.88 -10.28
N GLU A 68 -14.01 4.61 -10.03
CA GLU A 68 -14.05 6.08 -10.04
C GLU A 68 -13.81 6.73 -8.68
N SER A 69 -13.61 5.93 -7.62
CA SER A 69 -13.30 6.47 -6.30
C SER A 69 -12.05 7.37 -6.36
N PRO A 70 -12.13 8.62 -5.86
CA PRO A 70 -11.01 9.56 -5.94
C PRO A 70 -9.87 9.20 -4.99
N GLU A 71 -10.17 8.47 -3.91
CA GLU A 71 -9.25 8.07 -2.85
C GLU A 71 -9.52 6.63 -2.39
N PRO A 72 -8.52 5.94 -1.81
CA PRO A 72 -8.71 4.61 -1.24
C PRO A 72 -9.56 4.68 0.03
N CYS A 73 -10.43 3.69 0.22
CA CYS A 73 -11.30 3.56 1.39
C CYS A 73 -10.70 2.68 2.50
N LEU A 74 -9.66 1.89 2.20
CA LEU A 74 -9.01 1.00 3.14
C LEU A 74 -7.51 0.90 2.87
N VAL A 75 -6.73 0.86 3.95
CA VAL A 75 -5.30 0.49 3.93
C VAL A 75 -5.15 -0.81 4.68
N SER A 76 -4.36 -1.72 4.13
CA SER A 76 -4.15 -3.03 4.72
C SER A 76 -2.71 -3.49 4.56
N LEU A 77 -2.29 -4.39 5.43
CA LEU A 77 -0.96 -4.98 5.40
C LEU A 77 -1.05 -6.49 5.23
N VAL A 78 -0.19 -7.05 4.39
CA VAL A 78 0.14 -8.48 4.37
C VAL A 78 1.55 -8.61 4.90
N VAL A 79 1.75 -9.33 6.00
CA VAL A 79 3.08 -9.43 6.62
C VAL A 79 3.52 -10.87 6.78
N HIS A 80 4.80 -11.10 6.56
CA HIS A 80 5.45 -12.37 6.88
C HIS A 80 5.64 -12.47 8.39
N GLN A 81 5.04 -13.50 8.98
CA GLN A 81 5.26 -13.89 10.36
C GLN A 81 6.01 -15.23 10.43
N PRO A 82 6.56 -15.60 11.60
CA PRO A 82 7.35 -16.81 11.72
C PRO A 82 6.64 -18.11 11.28
N LEU A 83 5.30 -18.16 11.33
CA LEU A 83 4.51 -19.36 11.05
C LEU A 83 3.45 -19.17 9.95
N SER A 84 3.26 -17.95 9.45
CA SER A 84 2.17 -17.63 8.53
C SER A 84 2.45 -16.33 7.79
N ILE A 85 1.63 -16.06 6.78
CA ILE A 85 1.50 -14.74 6.18
C ILE A 85 0.16 -14.19 6.66
N GLU A 86 0.18 -13.11 7.41
CA GLU A 86 -1.00 -12.53 8.03
C GLU A 86 -1.53 -11.34 7.23
N TRP A 87 -2.84 -11.32 7.00
CA TRP A 87 -3.58 -10.18 6.51
C TRP A 87 -4.12 -9.32 7.65
N MET A 88 -3.79 -8.04 7.63
CA MET A 88 -4.21 -7.02 8.60
C MET A 88 -4.98 -5.91 7.87
N PRO A 89 -6.32 -6.04 7.75
CA PRO A 89 -7.14 -4.99 7.16
C PRO A 89 -7.33 -3.83 8.12
N GLY A 90 -7.67 -2.65 7.58
CA GLY A 90 -8.12 -1.51 8.39
C GLY A 90 -6.99 -0.83 9.16
N CYS A 91 -5.81 -0.75 8.57
CA CYS A 91 -4.69 0.00 9.13
C CYS A 91 -5.03 1.49 9.18
N GLN A 92 -5.01 2.07 10.38
CA GLN A 92 -5.18 3.51 10.60
C GLN A 92 -3.87 4.23 10.28
N LEU A 93 -3.93 5.36 9.58
CA LEU A 93 -2.76 6.20 9.34
C LEU A 93 -2.42 7.03 10.57
N TYR A 94 -1.14 7.29 10.81
CA TYR A 94 -0.69 8.16 11.87
C TYR A 94 0.59 8.91 11.51
N THR A 95 0.71 10.16 11.93
CA THR A 95 1.99 10.85 11.99
C THR A 95 2.06 11.69 13.28
N ALA A 96 3.22 11.72 13.92
CA ALA A 96 3.42 12.51 15.14
C ALA A 96 3.54 14.02 14.86
N SER A 97 3.92 14.39 13.64
CA SER A 97 4.11 15.78 13.20
C SER A 97 4.04 15.91 11.67
N GLU A 98 4.20 17.13 11.15
CA GLU A 98 4.30 17.40 9.70
C GLU A 98 5.58 16.83 9.07
N ARG A 99 6.63 16.56 9.86
CA ARG A 99 7.95 16.16 9.35
C ARG A 99 8.26 14.68 9.58
N THR A 100 7.53 14.02 10.47
CA THR A 100 7.73 12.60 10.75
C THR A 100 7.14 11.75 9.61
N PRO A 101 7.72 10.58 9.34
CA PRO A 101 7.10 9.62 8.43
C PRO A 101 5.68 9.26 8.87
N VAL A 102 4.83 8.89 7.90
CA VAL A 102 3.54 8.28 8.16
C VAL A 102 3.77 6.83 8.60
N GLU A 103 3.02 6.41 9.62
CA GLU A 103 3.06 5.10 10.24
C GLU A 103 1.65 4.48 10.15
N LEU A 104 1.56 3.15 10.26
CA LEU A 104 0.29 2.42 10.21
C LEU A 104 -0.03 1.82 11.58
N LEU A 105 -1.25 1.97 12.07
CA LEU A 105 -1.68 1.43 13.36
C LEU A 105 -2.64 0.28 13.12
N GLN A 106 -2.31 -0.90 13.65
CA GLN A 106 -3.21 -2.05 13.66
C GLN A 106 -2.80 -3.07 14.74
N GLY A 107 -3.77 -3.74 15.36
CA GLY A 107 -3.55 -4.88 16.26
C GLY A 107 -2.88 -4.47 17.57
N GLY A 108 -3.08 -3.23 18.03
CA GLY A 108 -2.36 -2.72 19.19
C GLY A 108 -0.89 -2.39 18.91
N ARG A 109 -0.49 -2.34 17.64
CA ARG A 109 0.87 -2.07 17.18
C ARG A 109 0.89 -0.87 16.24
N ARG A 110 2.07 -0.25 16.20
CA ARG A 110 2.43 0.77 15.22
C ARG A 110 3.48 0.19 14.29
N TRP A 111 3.24 0.27 13.00
CA TRP A 111 4.10 -0.25 11.95
C TRP A 111 4.75 0.91 11.22
N ARG A 112 6.07 0.82 11.06
CA ARG A 112 6.89 1.84 10.39
C ARG A 112 7.98 1.18 9.57
N ILE A 113 8.54 1.96 8.65
CA ILE A 113 9.76 1.57 7.94
C ILE A 113 10.97 1.92 8.81
N ASP A 114 11.90 0.98 8.95
CA ASP A 114 13.18 1.20 9.62
C ASP A 114 14.30 1.63 8.64
N GLU A 115 15.50 1.86 9.17
CA GLU A 115 16.67 2.23 8.38
C GLU A 115 17.16 1.15 7.41
N ARG A 116 16.64 -0.08 7.50
CA ARG A 116 16.94 -1.21 6.61
C ARG A 116 15.83 -1.42 5.57
N ASN A 117 14.88 -0.49 5.50
CA ASN A 117 13.67 -0.55 4.68
C ASN A 117 12.70 -1.66 5.10
N GLN A 118 12.78 -2.17 6.33
CA GLN A 118 11.92 -3.23 6.82
C GLN A 118 10.68 -2.66 7.50
N LEU A 119 9.55 -3.35 7.34
CA LEU A 119 8.36 -3.05 8.10
C LEU A 119 8.52 -3.63 9.51
N VAL A 120 8.59 -2.76 10.51
CA VAL A 120 8.81 -3.15 11.90
C VAL A 120 7.65 -2.65 12.77
N SER A 121 7.31 -3.43 13.79
CA SER A 121 6.27 -3.07 14.74
C SER A 121 6.84 -2.51 16.04
N ASP A 122 6.12 -1.55 16.62
CA ASP A 122 6.44 -0.89 17.87
C ASP A 122 5.14 -0.63 18.67
N LYS A 123 5.27 -0.07 19.87
CA LYS A 123 4.15 0.34 20.71
C LYS A 123 3.35 1.45 20.03
N LEU A 124 2.04 1.44 20.28
CA LEU A 124 1.15 2.51 19.86
C LEU A 124 1.56 3.85 20.48
N PRO A 125 1.30 4.96 19.77
CA PRO A 125 1.44 6.29 20.35
C PRO A 125 0.36 6.53 21.43
N PRO A 126 0.52 7.56 22.27
CA PRO A 126 -0.49 7.94 23.25
C PRO A 126 -1.86 8.20 22.62
N ARG A 127 -2.92 7.62 23.21
CA ARG A 127 -4.29 7.67 22.67
C ARG A 127 -4.80 9.08 22.35
N HIS A 128 -4.45 10.07 23.17
CA HIS A 128 -4.89 11.46 22.99
C HIS A 128 -4.28 12.14 21.75
N LEU A 129 -3.25 11.55 21.13
CA LEU A 129 -2.62 12.07 19.91
C LEU A 129 -3.18 11.45 18.63
N LEU A 130 -3.95 10.35 18.73
CA LEU A 130 -4.34 9.53 17.58
C LEU A 130 -5.18 10.31 16.56
N ALA A 131 -6.28 10.93 17.01
CA ALA A 131 -7.20 11.62 16.11
C ALA A 131 -6.51 12.74 15.31
N ARG A 132 -5.66 13.53 15.99
CA ARG A 132 -4.90 14.60 15.33
C ARG A 132 -3.86 14.03 14.36
N GLY A 133 -3.13 13.00 14.77
CA GLY A 133 -2.09 12.38 13.95
C GLY A 133 -2.66 11.69 12.71
N GLU A 134 -3.83 11.09 12.82
CA GLU A 134 -4.56 10.50 11.69
C GLU A 134 -4.99 11.56 10.69
N GLN A 135 -5.65 12.63 11.16
CA GLN A 135 -6.08 13.73 10.29
C GLN A 135 -4.89 14.30 9.51
N MET A 136 -3.78 14.59 10.20
CA MET A 136 -2.55 15.08 9.56
C MET A 136 -1.98 14.10 8.55
N ALA A 137 -1.99 12.79 8.84
CA ALA A 137 -1.48 11.78 7.92
C ALA A 137 -2.34 11.73 6.64
N TRP A 138 -3.67 11.76 6.77
CA TRP A 138 -4.59 11.82 5.64
C TRP A 138 -4.43 13.08 4.80
N ASP A 139 -4.32 14.26 5.43
CA ASP A 139 -4.15 15.52 4.71
C ASP A 139 -2.84 15.55 3.91
N ARG A 140 -1.75 15.06 4.52
CA ARG A 140 -0.46 14.90 3.84
C ARG A 140 -0.54 13.91 2.69
N TRP A 141 -1.24 12.78 2.88
CA TRP A 141 -1.36 11.76 1.86
C TRP A 141 -2.18 12.23 0.67
N ARG A 142 -3.34 12.85 0.90
CA ARG A 142 -4.15 13.49 -0.16
C ARG A 142 -3.35 14.50 -0.95
N LYS A 143 -2.63 15.40 -0.25
CA LYS A 143 -1.81 16.41 -0.89
C LYS A 143 -0.73 15.78 -1.78
N MET A 144 0.03 14.84 -1.24
CA MET A 144 1.09 14.16 -1.97
C MET A 144 0.56 13.35 -3.16
N ALA A 145 -0.58 12.65 -3.00
CA ALA A 145 -1.21 11.91 -4.08
C ALA A 145 -1.70 12.83 -5.20
N ALA A 146 -2.22 14.02 -4.88
CA ALA A 146 -2.61 15.03 -5.86
C ALA A 146 -1.38 15.57 -6.62
N ASP A 147 -0.28 15.85 -5.93
CA ASP A 147 0.99 16.30 -6.52
C ASP A 147 1.61 15.24 -7.44
N MET A 148 1.33 13.96 -7.17
CA MET A 148 1.80 12.79 -7.92
C MET A 148 0.84 12.35 -9.03
N ASN A 149 -0.30 13.01 -9.18
CA ASN A 149 -1.29 12.63 -10.18
C ASN A 149 -0.71 12.82 -11.59
N GLY A 150 -0.71 11.76 -12.39
CA GLY A 150 -0.12 11.75 -13.73
C GLY A 150 1.36 11.34 -13.79
N LEU A 151 1.97 10.96 -12.67
CA LEU A 151 3.24 10.21 -12.71
C LEU A 151 2.99 8.87 -13.41
N ASP A 152 3.80 8.59 -14.42
CA ASP A 152 3.81 7.29 -15.10
C ASP A 152 5.03 6.51 -14.60
N LEU A 153 4.78 5.54 -13.72
CA LEU A 153 5.82 4.68 -13.18
C LEU A 153 5.85 3.39 -13.98
N ALA A 154 6.98 3.15 -14.65
CA ALA A 154 7.23 1.91 -15.38
C ALA A 154 7.44 0.72 -14.43
N GLY A 155 7.20 -0.49 -14.93
CA GLY A 155 7.49 -1.73 -14.20
C GLY A 155 6.37 -2.17 -13.25
N ASN A 156 5.20 -1.56 -13.35
CA ASN A 156 4.01 -2.04 -12.67
C ASN A 156 3.43 -3.25 -13.42
N SER A 157 2.91 -4.22 -12.67
CA SER A 157 2.27 -5.40 -13.25
C SER A 157 0.88 -5.59 -12.64
N PHE A 158 -0.05 -6.06 -13.46
CA PHE A 158 -1.37 -6.51 -13.04
C PHE A 158 -1.34 -8.02 -12.88
N VAL A 159 -1.71 -8.51 -11.71
CA VAL A 159 -1.90 -9.94 -11.48
C VAL A 159 -3.40 -10.22 -11.52
N PRO A 160 -3.90 -11.00 -12.50
CA PRO A 160 -5.30 -11.37 -12.53
C PRO A 160 -5.71 -12.14 -11.28
N ALA A 161 -6.97 -11.99 -10.86
CA ALA A 161 -7.49 -12.67 -9.68
C ALA A 161 -7.31 -14.20 -9.78
N GLY A 162 -6.81 -14.81 -8.71
CA GLY A 162 -6.56 -16.26 -8.63
C GLY A 162 -5.39 -16.78 -9.49
N GLN A 163 -4.64 -15.91 -10.18
CA GLN A 163 -3.48 -16.31 -10.99
C GLN A 163 -2.17 -16.09 -10.24
N PRO A 164 -1.14 -16.94 -10.45
CA PRO A 164 0.17 -16.74 -9.84
C PRO A 164 0.87 -15.48 -10.37
N LEU A 165 1.90 -15.03 -9.65
CA LEU A 165 2.74 -13.91 -10.06
C LEU A 165 3.42 -14.14 -11.41
N ALA A 166 3.67 -15.40 -11.79
CA ALA A 166 4.25 -15.75 -13.08
C ALA A 166 3.38 -15.32 -14.28
N ASP A 167 2.06 -15.20 -14.06
CA ASP A 167 1.09 -14.78 -15.08
C ASP A 167 0.77 -13.28 -14.99
N ALA A 168 1.61 -12.51 -14.28
CA ALA A 168 1.46 -11.07 -14.20
C ALA A 168 1.63 -10.41 -15.58
N ILE A 169 0.71 -9.51 -15.89
CA ILE A 169 0.65 -8.78 -17.15
C ILE A 169 1.27 -7.40 -16.92
N PRO A 170 2.31 -6.99 -17.67
CA PRO A 170 2.84 -5.63 -17.59
C PRO A 170 1.73 -4.61 -17.85
N VAL A 171 1.63 -3.57 -17.03
CA VAL A 171 0.56 -2.56 -17.14
C VAL A 171 0.55 -1.89 -18.51
N GLU A 172 1.72 -1.74 -19.12
CA GLU A 172 1.92 -1.16 -20.45
C GLU A 172 1.29 -2.03 -21.57
N ALA A 173 1.11 -3.33 -21.33
CA ALA A 173 0.46 -4.27 -22.25
C ALA A 173 -1.07 -4.30 -22.10
N ILE A 174 -1.63 -3.64 -21.08
CA ILE A 174 -3.09 -3.64 -20.83
C ILE A 174 -3.76 -2.60 -21.71
N SER A 175 -4.46 -3.06 -22.74
CA SER A 175 -5.35 -2.23 -23.54
C SER A 175 -6.80 -2.44 -23.12
N VAL A 176 -7.44 -1.42 -22.52
CA VAL A 176 -8.90 -1.41 -22.38
C VAL A 176 -9.49 -0.90 -23.69
N THR A 177 -10.19 -1.77 -24.40
CA THR A 177 -11.10 -1.37 -25.49
C THR A 177 -12.40 -0.88 -24.86
N SER A 178 -12.75 0.36 -25.19
CA SER A 178 -14.03 0.99 -24.84
C SER A 178 -15.23 0.22 -25.35
#